data_AF-A0A6G7X0H9-F1
#
_entry.id   AF-A0A6G7X0H9-F1
#
_cell.length_a   1.000
_cell.length_b   1.000
_cell.length_c   1.000
_cell.angle_alpha   90.00
_cell.angle_beta   90.00
_cell.angle_gamma   90.00
#
_symmetry.space_group_name_H-M   'P 1'
#
loop_
_entity.id
_entity.type
_entity.pdbx_description
1 polymer ?
#
loop_
_entity_poly.entity_id
_entity_poly.type
_entity_poly.pdbx_seq_one_letter_code
_entity_poly.pdbx_strand_id
1 'polypeptide(L)'
;MSEIFRKTSLKTITFSISGGARLENVESILISKLNIILNNLYYNRRKYYNKSEDKNEENESVERVLRGFKLDCFEDEFESVHYGECDKIAEFFKRFFVVGAKGNAYRDNITRDDNIAYFTNREYKTEIHRLLDLINSVLEKNDFGKIDYDKLRDVIGEESKMYEFLLILAHNVGNKWENKSKSPFLSTTYGRDAFKTALKFAQHKNKGKYSYIIFAISNDKSKHGFKTVDFDQYLRRLNVEWYDDIHSEKIIKDAIFPHHIIGVFQVDNYSKSKSFIINPYLYRMIETAVKSKCFNYYKLHDYICNYGIQVEQSDFAQFASALGYKSYGLLNEENEVHAGLIGENVSLHLR
;
A
#
# COMPACT_ATOMS: atom_id res chain seq x y z
N MET A 1 15.18 -21.92 1.30
CA MET A 1 14.38 -21.29 2.38
C MET A 1 15.05 -19.96 2.73
N SER A 2 14.61 -18.84 2.16
CA SER A 2 13.68 -17.87 2.77
C SER A 2 14.27 -17.16 4.02
N GLU A 3 15.28 -16.31 3.79
CA GLU A 3 16.18 -15.82 4.84
C GLU A 3 15.65 -14.61 5.61
N ILE A 4 14.73 -13.82 5.00
CA ILE A 4 14.37 -12.51 5.55
C ILE A 4 13.67 -12.62 6.90
N PHE A 5 12.63 -13.45 7.05
CA PHE A 5 11.91 -13.59 8.32
C PHE A 5 12.64 -14.45 9.35
N ARG A 6 13.48 -15.41 8.91
CA ARG A 6 14.27 -16.24 9.84
C ARG A 6 15.26 -15.43 10.67
N LYS A 7 15.79 -14.35 10.10
CA LYS A 7 16.73 -13.43 10.76
C LYS A 7 16.04 -12.17 11.31
N THR A 8 14.72 -12.12 11.30
CA THR A 8 13.92 -10.97 11.74
C THR A 8 13.16 -11.34 13.00
N SER A 9 13.26 -10.50 14.04
CA SER A 9 12.44 -10.71 15.23
C SER A 9 10.96 -10.46 14.90
N LEU A 10 10.09 -11.35 15.34
CA LEU A 10 8.66 -11.23 15.10
C LEU A 10 7.99 -10.54 16.29
N LYS A 11 7.25 -9.46 15.99
CA LYS A 11 6.50 -8.69 16.97
C LYS A 11 5.03 -8.65 16.59
N THR A 12 4.18 -8.52 17.59
CA THR A 12 2.74 -8.28 17.43
C THR A 12 2.32 -7.14 18.36
N ILE A 13 1.11 -6.63 18.15
CA ILE A 13 0.50 -5.62 19.02
C ILE A 13 -0.45 -6.34 19.98
N THR A 14 -0.26 -6.12 21.27
CA THR A 14 -1.13 -6.62 22.32
C THR A 14 -1.73 -5.46 23.12
N PHE A 15 -2.80 -5.74 23.86
CA PHE A 15 -3.46 -4.77 24.71
C PHE A 15 -3.06 -5.03 26.16
N SER A 16 -2.59 -3.99 26.84
CA SER A 16 -2.38 -4.02 28.28
C SER A 16 -3.71 -4.07 29.01
N ILE A 17 -3.67 -4.47 30.29
CA ILE A 17 -4.82 -4.43 31.19
C ILE A 17 -5.41 -3.01 31.30
N SER A 18 -4.57 -1.98 31.16
CA SER A 18 -4.98 -0.58 31.14
C SER A 18 -5.57 -0.10 29.80
N GLY A 19 -5.75 -1.00 28.82
CA GLY A 19 -6.31 -0.68 27.49
C GLY A 19 -5.31 -0.09 26.50
N GLY A 20 -4.05 0.12 26.90
CA GLY A 20 -3.00 0.64 26.03
C GLY A 20 -2.45 -0.42 25.07
N ALA A 21 -2.04 0.00 23.87
CA ALA A 21 -1.36 -0.88 22.92
C ALA A 21 0.12 -1.03 23.26
N ARG A 22 0.66 -2.25 23.11
CA ARG A 22 2.08 -2.56 23.31
C ARG A 22 2.63 -3.40 22.17
N LEU A 23 3.91 -3.20 21.84
CA LEU A 23 4.64 -4.08 20.93
C LEU A 23 5.34 -5.18 21.71
N GLU A 24 4.96 -6.42 21.46
CA GLU A 24 5.50 -7.59 22.16
C GLU A 24 6.06 -8.61 21.18
N ASN A 25 7.02 -9.41 21.66
CA ASN A 25 7.52 -10.53 20.88
C ASN A 25 6.43 -11.59 20.74
N VAL A 26 6.37 -12.17 19.55
CA VAL A 26 5.44 -13.28 19.27
C VAL A 26 5.76 -14.50 20.13
N GLU A 27 4.72 -15.20 20.57
CA GLU A 27 4.84 -16.47 21.31
C GLU A 27 5.69 -17.49 20.55
N SER A 28 6.66 -18.10 21.25
CA SER A 28 7.65 -19.01 20.68
C SER A 28 7.02 -20.19 19.91
N ILE A 29 5.88 -20.69 20.40
CA ILE A 29 5.15 -21.80 19.78
C ILE A 29 4.56 -21.44 18.40
N LEU A 30 4.24 -20.17 18.17
CA LEU A 30 3.65 -19.67 16.92
C LEU A 30 4.71 -19.26 15.89
N ILE A 31 5.94 -18.96 16.32
CA ILE A 31 7.02 -18.45 15.45
C ILE A 31 7.24 -19.34 14.22
N SER A 32 7.24 -20.67 14.39
CA SER A 32 7.47 -21.59 13.27
C SER A 32 6.36 -21.49 12.21
N LYS A 33 5.09 -21.45 12.63
CA LYS A 33 3.92 -21.36 11.75
C LYS A 33 3.83 -20.01 11.06
N LEU A 34 4.08 -18.93 11.80
CA LEU A 34 4.13 -17.57 11.25
C LEU A 34 5.25 -17.45 10.22
N ASN A 35 6.44 -17.96 10.52
CA ASN A 35 7.53 -17.97 9.54
C ASN A 35 7.15 -18.70 8.26
N ILE A 36 6.47 -19.84 8.34
CA ILE A 36 6.02 -20.57 7.15
C ILE A 36 5.06 -19.70 6.34
N ILE A 37 4.02 -19.15 6.95
CA ILE A 37 3.01 -18.33 6.24
C ILE A 37 3.66 -17.07 5.66
N LEU A 38 4.39 -16.29 6.47
CA LEU A 38 5.01 -15.04 6.05
C LEU A 38 6.03 -15.24 4.93
N ASN A 39 6.85 -16.29 4.99
CA ASN A 39 7.78 -16.59 3.90
C ASN A 39 7.03 -17.02 2.62
N ASN A 40 5.93 -17.78 2.73
CA ASN A 40 5.17 -18.17 1.53
C ASN A 40 4.48 -16.98 0.87
N LEU A 41 3.82 -16.12 1.67
CA LEU A 41 3.24 -14.86 1.19
C LEU A 41 4.31 -13.96 0.58
N TYR A 42 5.47 -13.85 1.23
CA TYR A 42 6.55 -13.00 0.74
C TYR A 42 7.12 -13.51 -0.57
N TYR A 43 7.47 -14.79 -0.67
CA TYR A 43 8.09 -15.34 -1.88
C TYR A 43 7.08 -15.83 -2.94
N ASN A 44 5.77 -15.64 -2.71
CA ASN A 44 4.68 -16.13 -3.54
C ASN A 44 4.84 -17.61 -3.94
N ARG A 45 5.12 -18.48 -2.96
CA ARG A 45 5.45 -19.90 -3.19
C ARG A 45 4.19 -20.77 -3.20
N ARG A 46 3.29 -20.58 -4.18
CA ARG A 46 2.25 -21.58 -4.51
C ARG A 46 2.83 -22.74 -5.35
N LYS A 47 3.87 -22.48 -6.14
CA LYS A 47 4.32 -23.31 -7.27
C LYS A 47 4.95 -24.70 -7.01
N TYR A 48 5.14 -25.14 -5.76
CA TYR A 48 5.95 -26.36 -5.52
C TYR A 48 5.19 -27.61 -5.08
N TYR A 49 3.89 -27.54 -4.77
CA TYR A 49 3.16 -28.72 -4.24
C TYR A 49 1.92 -29.15 -5.03
N ASN A 50 1.23 -28.26 -5.77
CA ASN A 50 0.14 -28.66 -6.67
C ASN A 50 0.66 -28.90 -8.10
N LYS A 51 1.55 -29.89 -8.26
CA LYS A 51 1.93 -30.39 -9.59
C LYS A 51 1.00 -31.49 -10.11
N SER A 52 -0.02 -31.84 -9.34
CA SER A 52 -1.11 -32.73 -9.72
C SER A 52 -2.44 -32.02 -9.49
N GLU A 53 -3.30 -32.01 -10.50
CA GLU A 53 -4.73 -31.69 -10.41
C GLU A 53 -5.07 -30.19 -10.25
N ASP A 54 -4.83 -29.42 -11.31
CA ASP A 54 -5.91 -28.70 -12.03
C ASP A 54 -5.30 -27.69 -13.00
N LYS A 55 -5.45 -27.95 -14.30
CA LYS A 55 -4.90 -27.15 -15.40
C LYS A 55 -5.86 -26.06 -15.91
N ASN A 56 -7.00 -25.85 -15.25
CA ASN A 56 -8.10 -25.03 -15.80
C ASN A 56 -8.52 -23.81 -14.96
N GLU A 57 -7.88 -23.54 -13.82
CA GLU A 57 -8.05 -22.23 -13.17
C GLU A 57 -6.96 -21.29 -13.68
N GLU A 58 -7.36 -20.21 -14.35
CA GLU A 58 -6.55 -19.01 -14.55
C GLU A 58 -6.03 -18.57 -13.17
N ASN A 59 -4.86 -19.08 -12.81
CA ASN A 59 -4.31 -18.89 -11.47
C ASN A 59 -3.99 -17.41 -11.29
N GLU A 60 -4.87 -16.72 -10.60
CA GLU A 60 -4.76 -15.33 -10.18
C GLU A 60 -3.36 -15.04 -9.63
N SER A 61 -2.64 -14.12 -10.26
CA SER A 61 -1.32 -13.71 -9.79
C SER A 61 -1.48 -12.75 -8.61
N VAL A 62 -1.40 -13.27 -7.39
CA VAL A 62 -1.17 -12.44 -6.21
C VAL A 62 0.27 -11.93 -6.24
N GLU A 63 0.44 -10.62 -6.18
CA GLU A 63 1.74 -9.97 -6.18
C GLU A 63 2.05 -9.38 -4.80
N ARG A 64 3.31 -9.52 -4.38
CA ARG A 64 3.82 -8.79 -3.21
C ARG A 64 4.17 -7.37 -3.62
N VAL A 65 3.69 -6.41 -2.83
CA VAL A 65 4.09 -5.01 -2.91
C VAL A 65 4.71 -4.55 -1.60
N LEU A 66 5.76 -3.74 -1.71
CA LEU A 66 6.45 -3.12 -0.56
C LEU A 66 6.46 -1.61 -0.69
N ARG A 67 6.29 -0.90 0.43
CA ARG A 67 6.34 0.58 0.45
C ARG A 67 7.13 1.10 1.63
N GLY A 68 8.17 1.87 1.36
CA GLY A 68 8.89 2.63 2.37
C GLY A 68 8.11 3.88 2.78
N PHE A 69 7.97 4.12 4.09
CA PHE A 69 7.27 5.29 4.61
C PHE A 69 7.88 5.82 5.91
N LYS A 70 7.50 7.05 6.28
CA LYS A 70 7.84 7.72 7.53
C LYS A 70 6.60 7.72 8.43
N LEU A 71 6.82 7.64 9.74
CA LEU A 71 5.77 7.89 10.72
C LEU A 71 5.64 9.40 10.90
N ASP A 72 4.59 10.00 10.33
CA ASP A 72 4.37 11.46 10.35
C ASP A 72 3.95 11.99 11.73
N CYS A 73 3.67 11.11 12.70
CA CYS A 73 3.19 11.47 14.04
C CYS A 73 4.29 11.83 15.05
N PHE A 74 5.55 11.98 14.61
CA PHE A 74 6.70 12.17 15.50
C PHE A 74 7.65 13.28 15.04
N GLU A 75 7.14 14.38 14.47
CA GLU A 75 8.01 15.37 13.84
C GLU A 75 8.77 16.32 14.80
N ASP A 76 8.38 16.50 16.07
CA ASP A 76 8.95 17.63 16.84
C ASP A 76 9.74 17.36 18.14
N GLU A 77 9.72 16.20 18.80
CA GLU A 77 10.36 16.13 20.13
C GLU A 77 10.85 14.73 20.54
N PHE A 78 12.03 14.27 20.14
CA PHE A 78 12.66 13.12 20.82
C PHE A 78 14.19 13.17 20.84
N GLU A 79 14.72 14.04 21.70
CA GLU A 79 16.09 13.93 22.23
C GLU A 79 16.18 13.18 23.57
N SER A 80 15.09 12.57 24.08
CA SER A 80 15.19 11.76 25.30
C SER A 80 14.37 10.46 25.24
N VAL A 81 15.11 9.35 25.38
CA VAL A 81 14.61 7.97 25.47
C VAL A 81 14.02 7.75 26.87
N HIS A 82 12.84 7.12 26.97
CA HIS A 82 12.60 5.89 27.77
C HIS A 82 11.10 5.57 27.93
N TYR A 83 10.77 4.30 27.64
CA TYR A 83 9.47 3.61 27.80
C TYR A 83 8.25 4.13 27.02
N GLY A 84 7.99 5.44 26.92
CA GLY A 84 6.79 5.96 26.25
C GLY A 84 6.79 5.82 24.72
N GLU A 85 7.95 5.66 24.10
CA GLU A 85 8.08 5.56 22.63
C GLU A 85 7.50 4.27 22.06
N CYS A 86 7.70 3.14 22.75
CA CYS A 86 7.19 1.84 22.29
C CYS A 86 5.66 1.80 22.28
N ASP A 87 5.02 2.37 23.31
CA ASP A 87 3.57 2.41 23.42
C ASP A 87 2.95 3.36 22.38
N LYS A 88 3.60 4.51 22.10
CA LYS A 88 3.16 5.41 21.01
C LYS A 88 3.28 4.75 19.64
N ILE A 89 4.37 4.03 19.38
CA ILE A 89 4.55 3.28 18.12
C ILE A 89 3.52 2.14 18.02
N ALA A 90 3.27 1.42 19.12
CA ALA A 90 2.25 0.38 19.17
C ALA A 90 0.85 0.94 18.88
N GLU A 91 0.52 2.08 19.49
CA GLU A 91 -0.76 2.77 19.31
C GLU A 91 -0.91 3.30 17.87
N PHE A 92 0.16 3.83 17.27
CA PHE A 92 0.16 4.16 15.85
C PHE A 92 -0.16 2.93 15.00
N PHE A 93 0.55 1.81 15.22
CA PHE A 93 0.36 0.63 14.38
C PHE A 93 -1.00 -0.06 14.61
N LYS A 94 -1.54 0.01 15.82
CA LYS A 94 -2.91 -0.43 16.13
C LYS A 94 -3.90 0.27 15.19
N ARG A 95 -3.82 1.59 15.11
CA ARG A 95 -4.67 2.41 14.24
C ARG A 95 -4.38 2.13 12.77
N PHE A 96 -3.11 2.05 12.40
CA PHE A 96 -2.68 1.80 11.03
C PHE A 96 -3.23 0.48 10.46
N PHE A 97 -3.20 -0.61 11.23
CA PHE A 97 -3.70 -1.91 10.76
C PHE A 97 -5.23 -1.99 10.65
N VAL A 98 -5.97 -1.02 11.20
CA VAL A 98 -7.42 -0.88 11.00
C VAL A 98 -7.73 0.04 9.81
N VAL A 99 -6.89 1.05 9.58
CA VAL A 99 -7.16 2.14 8.63
C VAL A 99 -6.49 1.94 7.26
N GLY A 100 -5.34 1.28 7.23
CA GLY A 100 -4.49 1.14 6.04
C GLY A 100 -3.65 2.38 5.73
N ALA A 101 -2.88 2.31 4.64
CA ALA A 101 -2.12 3.44 4.13
C ALA A 101 -2.92 4.14 3.03
N LYS A 102 -3.02 5.47 3.06
CA LYS A 102 -3.74 6.26 2.04
C LYS A 102 -2.82 7.23 1.34
N GLY A 103 -3.14 7.59 0.09
CA GLY A 103 -2.50 8.65 -0.66
C GLY A 103 -2.59 9.99 0.09
N ASN A 104 -1.64 10.88 -0.16
CA ASN A 104 -1.56 12.15 0.58
C ASN A 104 -2.80 13.03 0.36
N ALA A 105 -3.49 12.90 -0.77
CA ALA A 105 -4.71 13.63 -1.07
C ALA A 105 -5.81 13.43 0.00
N TYR A 106 -5.87 12.26 0.65
CA TYR A 106 -6.84 11.94 1.70
C TYR A 106 -6.57 12.63 3.05
N ARG A 107 -5.40 13.26 3.21
CA ARG A 107 -5.09 14.08 4.39
C ARG A 107 -5.61 15.49 4.26
N ASP A 108 -5.57 16.08 3.07
CA ASP A 108 -5.74 17.53 2.93
C ASP A 108 -6.68 17.99 1.82
N ASN A 109 -6.93 17.19 0.79
CA ASN A 109 -7.44 17.69 -0.49
C ASN A 109 -8.75 17.05 -0.96
N ILE A 110 -9.11 15.87 -0.47
CA ILE A 110 -10.37 15.20 -0.84
C ILE A 110 -11.44 15.58 0.17
N THR A 111 -12.43 16.38 -0.24
CA THR A 111 -13.57 16.84 0.58
C THR A 111 -14.93 16.51 -0.06
N ARG A 112 -16.04 16.70 0.69
CA ARG A 112 -17.42 16.33 0.31
C ARG A 112 -17.91 16.92 -1.01
N ASP A 113 -17.46 18.10 -1.40
CA ASP A 113 -17.91 18.77 -2.64
C ASP A 113 -17.08 18.37 -3.87
N ASP A 114 -15.96 17.68 -3.64
CA ASP A 114 -15.16 16.98 -4.65
C ASP A 114 -15.55 15.49 -4.73
N ASN A 115 -16.79 15.14 -4.36
CA ASN A 115 -17.43 13.81 -4.32
C ASN A 115 -17.56 13.06 -5.66
N ILE A 116 -16.66 13.37 -6.57
CA ILE A 116 -16.50 12.67 -7.82
C ILE A 116 -15.35 11.75 -7.51
N ALA A 117 -15.66 10.46 -7.29
CA ALA A 117 -14.71 9.39 -7.60
C ALA A 117 -13.93 9.91 -8.80
N TYR A 118 -12.62 10.14 -8.66
CA TYR A 118 -11.80 11.02 -9.53
C TYR A 118 -11.96 10.81 -11.05
N PHE A 119 -12.77 9.82 -11.46
CA PHE A 119 -13.09 9.24 -12.74
C PHE A 119 -14.61 9.09 -13.04
N THR A 120 -15.55 9.80 -12.39
CA THR A 120 -16.97 9.83 -12.80
C THR A 120 -17.28 11.00 -13.75
N ASN A 121 -18.41 10.94 -14.47
CA ASN A 121 -18.87 11.84 -15.57
C ASN A 121 -18.82 13.37 -15.31
N ARG A 122 -17.63 13.94 -15.05
CA ARG A 122 -17.32 15.35 -15.23
C ARG A 122 -16.69 15.55 -16.60
N GLU A 123 -16.83 16.75 -17.14
CA GLU A 123 -16.10 17.15 -18.33
C GLU A 123 -14.63 17.38 -17.91
N TYR A 124 -13.72 16.48 -18.29
CA TYR A 124 -12.33 16.51 -17.84
C TYR A 124 -11.42 17.34 -18.75
N LYS A 125 -11.97 17.83 -19.86
CA LYS A 125 -11.19 18.42 -20.94
C LYS A 125 -10.27 19.55 -20.46
N THR A 126 -10.76 20.47 -19.63
CA THR A 126 -9.94 21.58 -19.12
C THR A 126 -8.81 21.09 -18.21
N GLU A 127 -9.07 20.15 -17.31
CA GLU A 127 -8.09 19.54 -16.43
C GLU A 127 -7.05 18.72 -17.18
N ILE A 128 -7.48 17.97 -18.20
CA ILE A 128 -6.60 17.22 -19.10
C ILE A 128 -5.63 18.17 -19.80
N HIS A 129 -6.11 19.28 -20.37
CA HIS A 129 -5.23 20.26 -21.00
C HIS A 129 -4.23 20.86 -20.00
N ARG A 130 -4.67 21.20 -18.78
CA ARG A 130 -3.76 21.70 -17.73
C ARG A 130 -2.70 20.67 -17.34
N LEU A 131 -3.07 19.40 -17.20
CA LEU A 131 -2.11 18.32 -16.91
C LEU A 131 -1.15 18.10 -18.07
N LEU A 132 -1.64 18.14 -19.31
CA LEU A 132 -0.82 18.04 -20.51
C LEU A 132 0.21 19.17 -20.58
N ASP A 133 -0.19 20.42 -20.35
CA ASP A 133 0.73 21.56 -20.38
C ASP A 133 1.87 21.38 -19.37
N LEU A 134 1.52 20.97 -18.14
CA LEU A 134 2.50 20.66 -17.12
C LEU A 134 3.42 19.50 -17.53
N ILE A 135 2.85 18.36 -17.93
CA ILE A 135 3.60 17.16 -18.28
C ILE A 135 4.52 17.46 -19.46
N ASN A 136 4.00 18.12 -20.50
CA ASN A 136 4.75 18.49 -21.69
C ASN A 136 5.88 19.46 -21.36
N SER A 137 5.69 20.41 -20.43
CA SER A 137 6.78 21.27 -19.97
C SER A 137 7.95 20.47 -19.36
N VAL A 138 7.66 19.34 -18.71
CA VAL A 138 8.68 18.44 -18.17
C VAL A 138 9.28 17.57 -19.26
N LEU A 139 8.47 17.01 -20.15
CA LEU A 139 8.94 16.18 -21.26
C LEU A 139 9.87 16.97 -22.20
N GLU A 140 9.44 18.14 -22.65
CA GLU A 140 10.21 19.02 -23.53
C GLU A 140 11.53 19.45 -22.87
N LYS A 141 11.51 19.77 -21.56
CA LYS A 141 12.72 20.12 -20.81
C LYS A 141 13.77 19.00 -20.75
N ASN A 142 13.35 17.73 -20.83
CA ASN A 142 14.25 16.58 -20.79
C ASN A 142 14.44 15.93 -22.17
N ASP A 143 13.99 16.57 -23.25
CA ASP A 143 14.05 16.04 -24.62
C ASP A 143 13.34 14.70 -24.80
N PHE A 144 12.25 14.48 -24.05
CA PHE A 144 11.45 13.25 -24.09
C PHE A 144 10.26 13.30 -25.06
N GLY A 145 10.15 14.38 -25.83
CA GLY A 145 9.04 14.63 -26.75
C GLY A 145 7.87 15.35 -26.08
N LYS A 146 6.66 15.11 -26.63
CA LYS A 146 5.42 15.78 -26.22
C LYS A 146 4.23 14.86 -26.43
N ILE A 147 3.28 14.89 -25.50
CA ILE A 147 1.98 14.23 -25.65
C ILE A 147 1.00 15.19 -26.32
N ASP A 148 0.50 14.79 -27.48
CA ASP A 148 -0.61 15.45 -28.18
C ASP A 148 -1.97 14.94 -27.66
N TYR A 149 -2.96 15.83 -27.56
CA TYR A 149 -4.28 15.49 -27.02
C TYR A 149 -5.04 14.48 -27.89
N ASP A 150 -5.04 14.68 -29.21
CA ASP A 150 -5.78 13.80 -30.12
C ASP A 150 -5.15 12.42 -30.16
N LYS A 151 -3.81 12.37 -30.14
CA LYS A 151 -3.08 11.10 -30.03
C LYS A 151 -3.32 10.38 -28.69
N LEU A 152 -3.39 11.14 -27.59
CA LEU A 152 -3.73 10.59 -26.28
C LEU A 152 -5.14 9.96 -26.29
N ARG A 153 -6.08 10.64 -26.92
CA ARG A 153 -7.46 10.16 -27.09
C ARG A 153 -7.51 8.89 -27.94
N ASP A 154 -6.74 8.81 -29.02
CA ASP A 154 -6.68 7.62 -29.87
C ASP A 154 -6.10 6.39 -29.14
N VAL A 155 -5.09 6.60 -28.28
CA VAL A 155 -4.40 5.51 -27.58
C VAL A 155 -5.15 5.05 -26.32
N ILE A 156 -5.75 5.97 -25.57
CA ILE A 156 -6.36 5.68 -24.25
C ILE A 156 -7.89 5.63 -24.31
N GLY A 157 -8.52 6.42 -25.19
CA GLY A 157 -9.97 6.46 -25.39
C GLY A 157 -10.68 7.48 -24.51
N GLU A 158 -11.39 7.02 -23.49
CA GLU A 158 -12.30 7.83 -22.66
C GLU A 158 -11.55 8.91 -21.86
N GLU A 159 -12.14 10.11 -21.75
CA GLU A 159 -11.51 11.25 -21.05
C GLU A 159 -11.16 10.94 -19.58
N SER A 160 -11.99 10.17 -18.88
CA SER A 160 -11.69 9.75 -17.50
C SER A 160 -10.42 8.90 -17.41
N LYS A 161 -10.21 7.99 -18.37
CA LYS A 161 -9.00 7.16 -18.47
C LYS A 161 -7.79 7.99 -18.89
N MET A 162 -7.97 8.96 -19.80
CA MET A 162 -6.91 9.91 -20.17
C MET A 162 -6.48 10.73 -18.94
N TYR A 163 -7.44 11.22 -18.16
CA TYR A 163 -7.18 11.96 -16.93
C TYR A 163 -6.44 11.11 -15.90
N GLU A 164 -6.87 9.85 -15.69
CA GLU A 164 -6.16 8.89 -14.82
C GLU A 164 -4.71 8.67 -15.26
N PHE A 165 -4.52 8.41 -16.55
CA PHE A 165 -3.22 8.19 -17.15
C PHE A 165 -2.28 9.39 -16.91
N LEU A 166 -2.76 10.61 -17.14
CA LEU A 166 -1.98 11.82 -16.93
C LEU A 166 -1.69 12.08 -15.44
N LEU A 167 -2.62 11.79 -14.54
CA LEU A 167 -2.34 11.90 -13.10
C LEU A 167 -1.27 10.90 -12.64
N ILE A 168 -1.27 9.67 -13.19
CA ILE A 168 -0.22 8.67 -12.94
C ILE A 168 1.14 9.17 -13.45
N LEU A 169 1.17 9.80 -14.63
CA LEU A 169 2.39 10.41 -15.17
C LEU A 169 2.89 11.54 -14.27
N ALA A 170 2.00 12.46 -13.89
CA ALA A 170 2.32 13.57 -13.01
C ALA A 170 2.82 13.08 -11.63
N HIS A 171 2.29 11.96 -11.13
CA HIS A 171 2.78 11.32 -9.92
C HIS A 171 4.20 10.76 -10.07
N ASN A 172 4.51 10.14 -11.22
CA ASN A 172 5.84 9.63 -11.57
C ASN A 172 6.89 10.72 -11.80
N VAL A 173 6.49 11.88 -12.32
CA VAL A 173 7.37 13.07 -12.51
C VAL A 173 8.04 13.51 -11.18
N GLY A 174 7.50 13.09 -10.03
CA GLY A 174 8.10 13.29 -8.73
C GLY A 174 7.77 14.66 -8.14
N ASN A 175 8.61 15.15 -7.23
CA ASN A 175 8.33 16.40 -6.49
C ASN A 175 8.38 17.67 -7.37
N LYS A 176 8.65 17.54 -8.68
CA LYS A 176 8.55 18.64 -9.64
C LYS A 176 7.10 19.05 -9.91
N TRP A 177 6.14 18.20 -9.57
CA TRP A 177 4.73 18.58 -9.61
C TRP A 177 4.29 19.16 -8.27
N GLU A 178 4.00 20.46 -8.26
CA GLU A 178 3.55 21.22 -7.07
C GLU A 178 2.28 20.63 -6.43
N ASN A 179 1.46 19.92 -7.21
CA ASN A 179 0.24 19.28 -6.73
C ASN A 179 0.41 17.78 -6.45
N LYS A 180 1.64 17.24 -6.32
CA LYS A 180 1.84 15.83 -5.97
C LYS A 180 1.18 15.43 -4.65
N SER A 181 1.04 16.37 -3.71
CA SER A 181 0.27 16.19 -2.48
C SER A 181 -1.24 15.95 -2.71
N LYS A 182 -1.75 16.32 -3.89
CA LYS A 182 -3.13 16.11 -4.34
C LYS A 182 -3.32 14.81 -5.12
N SER A 183 -2.24 14.07 -5.41
CA SER A 183 -2.37 12.73 -6.01
C SER A 183 -2.94 11.75 -4.98
N PRO A 184 -3.98 10.99 -5.33
CA PRO A 184 -4.50 9.93 -4.50
C PRO A 184 -3.60 8.67 -4.53
N PHE A 185 -2.54 8.66 -5.33
CA PHE A 185 -1.75 7.45 -5.57
C PHE A 185 -0.68 7.16 -4.51
N LEU A 186 -0.38 5.87 -4.38
CA LEU A 186 0.69 5.34 -3.55
C LEU A 186 1.70 4.58 -4.41
N SER A 187 2.91 5.14 -4.52
CA SER A 187 4.06 4.41 -5.04
C SER A 187 4.44 3.20 -4.17
N THR A 188 4.50 2.02 -4.77
CA THR A 188 5.02 0.80 -4.16
C THR A 188 6.04 0.17 -5.09
N THR A 189 6.79 -0.82 -4.61
CA THR A 189 7.75 -1.57 -5.41
C THR A 189 7.48 -3.06 -5.30
N TYR A 190 7.68 -3.79 -6.39
CA TYR A 190 7.46 -5.22 -6.49
C TYR A 190 8.71 -5.95 -7.01
N GLY A 191 8.63 -7.28 -7.14
CA GLY A 191 9.73 -8.09 -7.65
C GLY A 191 10.83 -8.39 -6.64
N ARG A 192 11.99 -8.84 -7.13
CA ARG A 192 13.08 -9.42 -6.33
C ARG A 192 13.75 -8.40 -5.41
N ASP A 193 13.98 -7.19 -5.90
CA ASP A 193 14.69 -6.13 -5.20
C ASP A 193 13.76 -5.16 -4.43
N ALA A 194 12.46 -5.43 -4.41
CA ALA A 194 11.43 -4.61 -3.76
C ALA A 194 11.82 -4.16 -2.35
N PHE A 195 12.37 -5.07 -1.54
CA PHE A 195 12.72 -4.73 -0.15
C PHE A 195 13.86 -3.71 -0.09
N LYS A 196 14.87 -3.88 -0.94
CA LYS A 196 16.01 -2.97 -1.04
C LYS A 196 15.55 -1.60 -1.52
N THR A 197 14.69 -1.56 -2.53
CA THR A 197 14.12 -0.31 -3.08
C THR A 197 13.25 0.40 -2.04
N ALA A 198 12.32 -0.32 -1.40
CA ALA A 198 11.47 0.25 -0.35
C ALA A 198 12.27 0.77 0.85
N LEU A 199 13.33 0.05 1.26
CA LEU A 199 14.23 0.51 2.33
C LEU A 199 14.95 1.80 1.95
N LYS A 200 15.48 1.90 0.73
CA LYS A 200 16.11 3.13 0.23
C LYS A 200 15.16 4.32 0.26
N PHE A 201 13.90 4.13 -0.12
CA PHE A 201 12.88 5.17 -0.06
C PHE A 201 12.53 5.56 1.38
N ALA A 202 12.41 4.60 2.29
CA ALA A 202 12.16 4.89 3.70
C ALA A 202 13.33 5.70 4.31
N GLN A 203 14.57 5.32 4.00
CA GLN A 203 15.79 5.99 4.49
C GLN A 203 15.98 7.39 3.91
N HIS A 204 15.64 7.63 2.63
CA HIS A 204 15.67 8.98 2.06
C HIS A 204 14.66 9.91 2.72
N LYS A 205 13.49 9.37 3.12
CA LYS A 205 12.43 10.14 3.77
C LYS A 205 12.63 10.31 5.27
N ASN A 206 13.46 9.48 5.91
CA ASN A 206 13.59 9.46 7.37
C ASN A 206 15.05 9.55 7.82
N LYS A 207 15.37 10.61 8.58
CA LYS A 207 16.67 10.77 9.25
C LYS A 207 16.71 10.12 10.65
N GLY A 208 15.58 9.58 11.12
CA GLY A 208 15.46 8.97 12.45
C GLY A 208 16.09 7.57 12.55
N LYS A 209 16.02 7.00 13.76
CA LYS A 209 16.60 5.69 14.09
C LYS A 209 16.01 4.52 13.29
N TYR A 210 14.73 4.58 12.96
CA TYR A 210 14.02 3.46 12.33
C TYR A 210 13.45 3.83 10.96
N SER A 211 13.60 2.93 10.00
CA SER A 211 12.91 2.96 8.71
C SER A 211 11.79 1.93 8.69
N TYR A 212 10.64 2.28 8.11
CA TYR A 212 9.46 1.41 8.06
C TYR A 212 9.09 1.04 6.63
N ILE A 213 8.79 -0.25 6.43
CA ILE A 213 8.40 -0.80 5.13
C ILE A 213 7.11 -1.60 5.29
N ILE A 214 6.04 -1.13 4.65
CA ILE A 214 4.79 -1.88 4.54
C ILE A 214 5.04 -3.10 3.67
N PHE A 215 4.59 -4.27 4.13
CA PHE A 215 4.45 -5.46 3.31
C PHE A 215 2.96 -5.77 3.12
N ALA A 216 2.53 -5.69 1.86
CA ALA A 216 1.17 -6.00 1.45
C ALA A 216 1.15 -6.97 0.26
N ILE A 217 -0.02 -7.56 0.05
CA ILE A 217 -0.36 -8.36 -1.13
C ILE A 217 -1.33 -7.56 -2.01
N SER A 218 -1.24 -7.74 -3.31
CA SER A 218 -2.10 -7.10 -4.30
C SER A 218 -2.57 -8.18 -5.26
N ASN A 219 -3.88 -8.33 -5.41
CA ASN A 219 -4.45 -9.18 -6.45
C ASN A 219 -4.56 -8.36 -7.74
N ASP A 220 -4.06 -8.89 -8.86
CA ASP A 220 -4.09 -8.23 -10.17
C ASP A 220 -5.53 -8.00 -10.68
N LYS A 221 -6.54 -8.74 -10.18
CA LYS A 221 -7.96 -8.49 -10.49
C LYS A 221 -8.48 -7.14 -10.02
N SER A 222 -7.84 -6.55 -9.02
CA SER A 222 -8.43 -5.43 -8.28
C SER A 222 -8.49 -4.11 -9.05
N LYS A 223 -7.92 -3.99 -10.27
CA LYS A 223 -7.79 -2.72 -11.02
C LYS A 223 -7.19 -1.54 -10.21
N HIS A 224 -6.75 -1.76 -8.97
CA HIS A 224 -6.33 -0.74 -8.02
C HIS A 224 -4.86 -0.39 -8.13
N GLY A 225 -4.21 -0.73 -9.23
CA GLY A 225 -2.86 -0.26 -9.45
C GLY A 225 -2.33 -0.53 -10.83
N PHE A 226 -1.32 0.24 -11.19
CA PHE A 226 -0.67 0.24 -12.48
C PHE A 226 0.82 -0.02 -12.28
N LYS A 227 1.39 -0.94 -13.05
CA LYS A 227 2.84 -1.13 -13.08
C LYS A 227 3.42 -0.10 -14.05
N THR A 228 4.51 0.55 -13.67
CA THR A 228 5.19 1.54 -14.53
C THR A 228 5.69 0.93 -15.83
N VAL A 229 6.05 -0.36 -15.85
CA VAL A 229 6.37 -1.08 -17.09
C VAL A 229 5.21 -1.11 -18.10
N ASP A 230 3.96 -1.17 -17.63
CA ASP A 230 2.79 -1.11 -18.52
C ASP A 230 2.57 0.33 -19.01
N PHE A 231 2.90 1.30 -18.16
CA PHE A 231 2.86 2.73 -18.47
C PHE A 231 3.81 3.10 -19.61
N ASP A 232 5.04 2.56 -19.60
CA ASP A 232 6.04 2.79 -20.64
C ASP A 232 5.56 2.33 -22.03
N GLN A 233 4.74 1.28 -22.10
CA GLN A 233 4.17 0.82 -23.37
C GLN A 233 3.20 1.85 -23.96
N TYR A 234 2.40 2.52 -23.13
CA TYR A 234 1.53 3.60 -23.57
C TYR A 234 2.32 4.83 -24.01
N LEU A 235 3.35 5.22 -23.25
CA LEU A 235 4.22 6.35 -23.63
C LEU A 235 4.90 6.14 -24.99
N ARG A 236 5.39 4.93 -25.26
CA ARG A 236 5.96 4.58 -26.57
C ARG A 236 4.94 4.75 -27.71
N ARG A 237 3.69 4.33 -27.51
CA ARG A 237 2.61 4.55 -28.50
C ARG A 237 2.33 6.04 -28.71
N LEU A 238 2.52 6.85 -27.68
CA LEU A 238 2.43 8.32 -27.76
C LEU A 238 3.67 8.98 -28.39
N ASN A 239 4.71 8.23 -28.77
CA ASN A 239 6.03 8.73 -29.22
C ASN A 239 6.71 9.59 -28.15
N VAL A 240 6.59 9.19 -26.89
CA VAL A 240 7.22 9.85 -25.76
C VAL A 240 8.21 8.90 -25.12
N GLU A 241 9.42 9.40 -24.87
CA GLU A 241 10.44 8.69 -24.09
C GLU A 241 10.20 8.91 -22.60
N TRP A 242 10.65 7.97 -21.78
CA TRP A 242 10.56 8.09 -20.33
C TRP A 242 11.70 7.38 -19.64
N TYR A 243 11.88 7.69 -18.36
CA TYR A 243 12.89 7.04 -17.54
C TYR A 243 12.60 5.54 -17.43
N ASP A 244 13.65 4.73 -17.50
CA ASP A 244 13.56 3.29 -17.27
C ASP A 244 12.95 2.96 -15.90
N ASP A 245 12.12 1.91 -15.85
CA ASP A 245 11.57 1.35 -14.60
C ASP A 245 12.63 0.61 -13.76
N ILE A 246 13.63 1.36 -13.28
CA ILE A 246 14.72 0.84 -12.43
C ILE A 246 14.27 0.47 -11.02
N HIS A 247 13.03 0.79 -10.66
CA HIS A 247 12.49 0.61 -9.31
C HIS A 247 11.40 -0.46 -9.23
N SER A 248 10.97 -1.02 -10.37
CA SER A 248 9.85 -1.95 -10.44
C SER A 248 8.66 -1.39 -9.68
N GLU A 249 8.23 -0.20 -10.09
CA GLU A 249 7.20 0.56 -9.38
C GLU A 249 5.80 0.07 -9.75
N LYS A 250 4.97 -0.12 -8.73
CA LYS A 250 3.53 -0.31 -8.87
C LYS A 250 2.83 0.82 -8.16
N ILE A 251 2.10 1.62 -8.91
CA ILE A 251 1.32 2.75 -8.43
C ILE A 251 -0.03 2.22 -8.01
N ILE A 252 -0.31 2.25 -6.71
CA ILE A 252 -1.59 1.82 -6.15
C ILE A 252 -2.51 3.04 -6.09
N LYS A 253 -3.73 2.85 -6.59
CA LYS A 253 -4.80 3.83 -6.55
C LYS A 253 -5.33 3.95 -5.12
N ASP A 254 -5.46 5.18 -4.64
CA ASP A 254 -6.06 5.58 -3.37
C ASP A 254 -5.37 5.09 -2.10
N ALA A 255 -5.37 3.78 -1.85
CA ALA A 255 -4.98 3.20 -0.58
C ALA A 255 -4.43 1.79 -0.72
N ILE A 256 -3.52 1.44 0.20
CA ILE A 256 -3.26 0.04 0.56
C ILE A 256 -4.24 -0.29 1.68
N PHE A 257 -5.30 -1.00 1.32
CA PHE A 257 -6.34 -1.41 2.27
C PHE A 257 -5.78 -2.31 3.39
N PRO A 258 -6.28 -2.19 4.62
CA PRO A 258 -5.75 -2.93 5.78
C PRO A 258 -5.85 -4.45 5.60
N HIS A 259 -6.90 -4.94 4.92
CA HIS A 259 -7.09 -6.34 4.55
C HIS A 259 -5.92 -6.93 3.76
N HIS A 260 -5.17 -6.09 3.04
CA HIS A 260 -4.05 -6.50 2.21
C HIS A 260 -2.69 -6.33 2.91
N ILE A 261 -2.64 -5.67 4.07
CA ILE A 261 -1.40 -5.41 4.80
C ILE A 261 -1.05 -6.59 5.69
N ILE A 262 -0.01 -7.34 5.32
CA ILE A 262 0.50 -8.48 6.07
C ILE A 262 1.22 -8.01 7.35
N GLY A 263 1.94 -6.89 7.26
CA GLY A 263 2.65 -6.30 8.38
C GLY A 263 3.63 -5.23 7.93
N VAL A 264 4.49 -4.81 8.86
CA VAL A 264 5.47 -3.75 8.64
C VAL A 264 6.85 -4.23 9.12
N PHE A 265 7.85 -4.12 8.25
CA PHE A 265 9.24 -4.24 8.67
C PHE A 265 9.68 -2.92 9.31
N GLN A 266 10.25 -3.01 10.50
CA GLN A 266 11.00 -1.97 11.15
C GLN A 266 12.49 -2.30 11.03
N VAL A 267 13.26 -1.41 10.43
CA VAL A 267 14.71 -1.56 10.24
C VAL A 267 15.42 -0.49 11.04
N ASP A 268 16.30 -0.91 11.95
CA ASP A 268 17.20 0.02 12.65
C ASP A 268 18.27 0.52 11.67
N ASN A 269 18.33 1.83 11.46
CA ASN A 269 19.22 2.44 10.48
C ASN A 269 20.70 2.34 10.87
N TYR A 270 21.02 2.13 12.14
CA TYR A 270 22.39 2.00 12.64
C TYR A 270 22.82 0.53 12.68
N SER A 271 22.10 -0.31 13.44
CA SER A 271 22.45 -1.72 13.63
C SER A 271 22.05 -2.62 12.46
N LYS A 272 21.20 -2.14 11.55
CA LYS A 272 20.60 -2.91 10.44
C LYS A 272 19.75 -4.11 10.89
N SER A 273 19.47 -4.20 12.19
CA SER A 273 18.57 -5.18 12.78
C SER A 273 17.15 -4.97 12.24
N LYS A 274 16.41 -6.07 12.13
CA LYS A 274 15.07 -6.08 11.54
C LYS A 274 14.11 -6.67 12.55
N SER A 275 13.01 -5.96 12.77
CA SER A 275 11.81 -6.50 13.39
C SER A 275 10.68 -6.51 12.37
N PHE A 276 9.77 -7.46 12.46
CA PHE A 276 8.55 -7.47 11.67
C PHE A 276 7.36 -7.40 12.61
N ILE A 277 6.60 -6.32 12.50
CA ILE A 277 5.36 -6.07 13.22
C ILE A 277 4.25 -6.69 12.37
N ILE A 278 3.75 -7.84 12.82
CA ILE A 278 2.69 -8.59 12.13
C ILE A 278 1.38 -7.82 12.30
N ASN A 279 0.54 -7.80 11.27
CA ASN A 279 -0.83 -7.34 11.42
C ASN A 279 -1.53 -8.14 12.54
N PRO A 280 -2.04 -7.51 13.61
CA PRO A 280 -2.62 -8.21 14.75
C PRO A 280 -3.86 -9.04 14.38
N TYR A 281 -4.58 -8.69 13.32
CA TYR A 281 -5.69 -9.49 12.80
C TYR A 281 -5.19 -10.79 12.14
N LEU A 282 -4.13 -10.71 11.35
CA LEU A 282 -3.47 -11.89 10.79
C LEU A 282 -2.90 -12.80 11.90
N TYR A 283 -2.27 -12.19 12.91
CA TYR A 283 -1.78 -12.93 14.07
C TYR A 283 -2.91 -13.70 14.76
N ARG A 284 -4.04 -13.05 15.06
CA ARG A 284 -5.23 -13.68 15.67
C ARG A 284 -5.82 -14.80 14.82
N MET A 285 -5.91 -14.63 13.50
CA MET A 285 -6.37 -15.69 12.59
C MET A 285 -5.48 -16.94 12.70
N ILE A 286 -4.16 -16.75 12.69
CA ILE A 286 -3.19 -17.85 12.80
C ILE A 286 -3.24 -18.50 14.18
N GLU A 287 -3.24 -17.69 15.23
CA GLU A 287 -3.33 -18.15 16.62
C GLU A 287 -4.59 -19.00 16.85
N THR A 288 -5.75 -18.51 16.39
CA THR A 288 -7.03 -19.22 16.50
C THR A 288 -7.01 -20.54 15.74
N ALA A 289 -6.48 -20.54 14.51
CA ALA A 289 -6.36 -21.75 13.70
C ALA A 289 -5.43 -22.79 14.37
N VAL A 290 -4.34 -22.34 15.00
CA VAL A 290 -3.43 -23.23 15.75
C VAL A 290 -4.11 -23.79 17.00
N LYS A 291 -4.75 -22.93 17.82
CA LYS A 291 -5.43 -23.33 19.07
C LYS A 291 -6.58 -24.30 18.82
N SER A 292 -7.35 -24.09 17.75
CA SER A 292 -8.45 -24.98 17.34
C SER A 292 -8.00 -26.30 16.70
N LYS A 293 -6.67 -26.51 16.51
CA LYS A 293 -6.11 -27.65 15.76
C LYS A 293 -6.61 -27.74 14.30
N CYS A 294 -7.23 -26.68 13.78
CA CYS A 294 -7.69 -26.57 12.40
C CYS A 294 -6.67 -25.87 11.48
N PHE A 295 -5.43 -25.70 11.94
CA PHE A 295 -4.39 -25.02 11.17
C PHE A 295 -4.03 -25.79 9.91
N ASN A 296 -4.57 -25.35 8.78
CA ASN A 296 -4.12 -25.72 7.45
C ASN A 296 -3.52 -24.48 6.78
N TYR A 297 -2.19 -24.46 6.66
CA TYR A 297 -1.50 -23.29 6.15
C TYR A 297 -1.86 -22.98 4.69
N TYR A 298 -2.15 -24.00 3.87
CA TYR A 298 -2.51 -23.79 2.47
C TYR A 298 -3.85 -23.09 2.36
N LYS A 299 -4.86 -23.60 3.08
CA LYS A 299 -6.19 -22.98 3.12
C LYS A 299 -6.11 -21.54 3.62
N LEU A 300 -5.29 -21.28 4.64
CA LEU A 300 -5.12 -19.93 5.17
C LEU A 300 -4.36 -19.00 4.22
N HIS A 301 -3.30 -19.49 3.58
CA HIS A 301 -2.57 -18.74 2.55
C HIS A 301 -3.51 -18.35 1.40
N ASP A 302 -4.25 -19.31 0.87
CA ASP A 302 -5.17 -19.10 -0.24
C ASP A 302 -6.33 -18.18 0.15
N TYR A 303 -6.85 -18.33 1.38
CA TYR A 303 -7.84 -17.41 1.91
C TYR A 303 -7.31 -15.96 1.95
N ILE A 304 -6.12 -15.74 2.50
CA ILE A 304 -5.50 -14.41 2.59
C ILE A 304 -5.26 -13.83 1.19
N CYS A 305 -4.77 -14.65 0.26
CA CYS A 305 -4.49 -14.26 -1.11
C CYS A 305 -5.75 -13.83 -1.88
N ASN A 306 -6.87 -14.53 -1.67
CA ASN A 306 -8.10 -14.32 -2.43
C ASN A 306 -9.06 -13.32 -1.78
N TYR A 307 -9.11 -13.30 -0.44
CA TYR A 307 -10.09 -12.54 0.34
C TYR A 307 -9.47 -11.52 1.30
N GLY A 308 -8.14 -11.54 1.48
CA GLY A 308 -7.47 -10.68 2.45
C GLY A 308 -7.61 -11.14 3.91
N ILE A 309 -7.09 -10.32 4.82
CA ILE A 309 -7.15 -10.48 6.26
C ILE A 309 -8.46 -9.89 6.76
N GLN A 310 -9.23 -10.62 7.57
CA GLN A 310 -10.44 -10.08 8.20
C GLN A 310 -10.06 -9.04 9.27
N VAL A 311 -10.32 -7.76 8.99
CA VAL A 311 -10.01 -6.64 9.88
C VAL A 311 -11.30 -6.09 10.47
N GLU A 312 -11.36 -6.03 11.80
CA GLU A 312 -12.45 -5.35 12.51
C GLU A 312 -12.25 -3.84 12.39
N GLN A 313 -13.20 -3.17 11.73
CA GLN A 313 -13.13 -1.75 11.40
C GLN A 313 -14.16 -0.90 12.16
N SER A 314 -14.63 -1.37 13.32
CA SER A 314 -15.57 -0.62 14.18
C SER A 314 -15.04 0.77 14.56
N ASP A 315 -13.74 0.87 14.84
CA ASP A 315 -13.07 2.12 15.24
C ASP A 315 -12.47 2.89 14.05
N PHE A 316 -12.82 2.54 12.80
CA PHE A 316 -12.16 3.08 11.61
C PHE A 316 -12.16 4.60 11.56
N ALA A 317 -13.30 5.25 11.75
CA ALA A 317 -13.41 6.71 11.66
C ALA A 317 -12.55 7.41 12.73
N GLN A 318 -12.62 6.93 13.98
CA GLN A 318 -11.81 7.45 15.08
C GLN A 318 -10.32 7.28 14.80
N PHE A 319 -9.89 6.11 14.36
CA PHE A 319 -8.49 5.83 14.08
C PHE A 319 -7.99 6.57 12.84
N ALA A 320 -8.81 6.74 11.82
CA ALA A 320 -8.44 7.49 10.62
C ALA A 320 -8.25 8.97 10.94
N SER A 321 -9.17 9.56 11.73
CA SER A 321 -9.02 10.93 12.26
C SER A 321 -7.73 11.07 13.08
N ALA A 322 -7.47 10.13 13.99
CA ALA A 322 -6.28 10.15 14.86
C ALA A 322 -4.96 9.94 14.10
N LEU A 323 -4.99 9.37 12.89
CA LEU A 323 -3.85 9.27 11.98
C LEU A 323 -3.68 10.52 11.10
N GLY A 324 -4.57 11.51 11.23
CA GLY A 324 -4.55 12.76 10.48
C GLY A 324 -5.11 12.66 9.07
N TYR A 325 -6.00 11.69 8.81
CA TYR A 325 -6.78 11.67 7.57
C TYR A 325 -8.05 12.52 7.73
N LYS A 326 -8.48 13.16 6.65
CA LYS A 326 -9.76 13.90 6.58
C LYS A 326 -10.83 13.13 5.79
N SER A 327 -10.41 12.25 4.89
CA SER A 327 -11.28 11.41 4.08
C SER A 327 -10.67 10.01 3.86
N TYR A 328 -11.41 9.13 3.21
CA TYR A 328 -10.99 7.76 2.92
C TYR A 328 -11.61 7.23 1.63
N GLY A 329 -10.94 6.28 0.99
CA GLY A 329 -11.50 5.51 -0.12
C GLY A 329 -12.37 4.35 0.37
N LEU A 330 -13.55 4.19 -0.22
CA LEU A 330 -14.51 3.10 -0.05
C LEU A 330 -14.55 2.27 -1.32
N LEU A 331 -14.22 0.99 -1.20
CA LEU A 331 -14.44 -0.01 -2.22
C LEU A 331 -15.93 -0.33 -2.34
N ASN A 332 -16.54 -0.11 -3.51
CA ASN A 332 -17.88 -0.62 -3.81
C ASN A 332 -17.82 -2.07 -4.34
N GLU A 333 -18.98 -2.69 -4.57
CA GLU A 333 -19.10 -4.06 -5.08
C GLU A 333 -18.46 -4.26 -6.47
N GLU A 334 -18.23 -3.18 -7.21
CA GLU A 334 -17.62 -3.17 -8.55
C GLU A 334 -16.09 -2.96 -8.51
N ASN A 335 -15.49 -2.92 -7.32
CA ASN A 335 -14.09 -2.54 -7.09
C ASN A 335 -13.74 -1.12 -7.55
N GLU A 336 -14.69 -0.19 -7.42
CA GLU A 336 -14.43 1.24 -7.58
C GLU A 336 -14.26 1.89 -6.22
N VAL A 337 -13.38 2.89 -6.15
CA VAL A 337 -13.10 3.61 -4.90
C VAL A 337 -13.85 4.94 -4.87
N HIS A 338 -14.65 5.14 -3.84
CA HIS A 338 -15.41 6.36 -3.57
C HIS A 338 -14.85 7.09 -2.35
N ALA A 339 -14.76 8.41 -2.37
CA ALA A 339 -14.32 9.16 -1.22
C ALA A 339 -15.44 9.27 -0.17
N GLY A 340 -15.17 8.89 1.08
CA GLY A 340 -15.98 9.17 2.25
C GLY A 340 -15.31 10.19 3.17
N LEU A 341 -16.09 11.01 3.88
CA LEU A 341 -15.59 11.93 4.90
C LEU A 341 -15.50 11.26 6.28
N ILE A 342 -14.42 11.55 6.99
CA ILE A 342 -14.27 11.09 8.38
C ILE A 342 -15.12 11.97 9.29
N GLY A 343 -16.03 11.35 10.06
CA GLY A 343 -16.89 12.04 11.03
C GLY A 343 -18.35 12.19 10.60
N GLU A 344 -18.71 11.80 9.37
CA GLU A 344 -20.10 11.66 8.95
C GLU A 344 -20.58 10.22 9.18
N ASN A 345 -21.86 10.01 9.51
CA ASN A 345 -22.42 8.68 9.76
C ASN A 345 -22.28 7.80 8.52
N VAL A 346 -21.31 6.89 8.53
CA VAL A 346 -21.16 5.89 7.47
C VAL A 346 -21.45 4.52 8.04
N SER A 347 -22.54 3.93 7.57
CA SER A 347 -22.80 2.50 7.71
C SER A 347 -21.76 1.75 6.89
N LEU A 348 -20.64 1.39 7.53
CA LEU A 348 -19.62 0.49 6.98
C LEU A 348 -20.21 -0.93 6.93
N HIS A 349 -20.99 -1.23 5.89
CA HIS A 349 -21.20 -2.60 5.46
C HIS A 349 -20.14 -2.89 4.39
N LEU A 350 -18.98 -3.38 4.82
CA LEU A 350 -17.91 -3.86 3.94
C LEU A 350 -17.67 -5.33 4.24
N ARG A 351 -17.65 -6.15 3.19
CA ARG A 351 -17.21 -7.55 3.20
C ARG A 351 -15.72 -7.64 2.93
#